data_AF-A0A2E5X2G5-F1
#
_entry.id   AF-A0A2E5X2G5-F1
#
_cell.length_a   1.000
_cell.length_b   1.000
_cell.length_c   1.000
_cell.angle_alpha   90.00
_cell.angle_beta   90.00
_cell.angle_gamma   90.00
#
_symmetry.space_group_name_H-M   'P 1'
#
loop_
_entity.id
_entity.type
_entity.pdbx_description
1 polymer ?
#
loop_
_entity_poly.entity_id
_entity_poly.type
_entity_poly.pdbx_seq_one_letter_code
_entity_poly.pdbx_strand_id
1 'polypeptide(L)'
;MTNIIQLPTKNEWRNKEFLHQKYVVERRSLNELAVELGVARQTISKQMKEFGIETRISGAVQNRKRGLAYGKKVKDREIVVHKREQEIIEKVKELREQGFSYHKIADVLNVMGISTKSGKAKWSGKTVHQVLCSIKES
;
A
#
# COMPACT_ATOMS: atom_id res chain seq x y z
N MET A 1 38.22 -14.85 -4.16
CA MET A 1 37.28 -15.33 -5.20
C MET A 1 36.80 -14.11 -5.96
N THR A 2 37.33 -13.89 -7.15
CA THR A 2 37.02 -12.74 -8.01
C THR A 2 35.58 -12.85 -8.47
N ASN A 3 34.75 -11.87 -8.06
CA ASN A 3 33.36 -11.77 -8.49
C ASN A 3 33.36 -11.27 -9.93
N ILE A 4 33.34 -12.20 -10.88
CA ILE A 4 33.27 -11.90 -12.31
C ILE A 4 31.88 -11.33 -12.57
N ILE A 5 31.80 -10.02 -12.77
CA ILE A 5 30.60 -9.37 -13.29
C ILE A 5 30.45 -9.87 -14.73
N GLN A 6 29.59 -10.87 -14.97
CA GLN A 6 29.16 -11.24 -16.31
C GLN A 6 28.49 -10.00 -16.93
N LEU A 7 29.17 -9.38 -17.88
CA LEU A 7 28.59 -8.31 -18.69
C LEU A 7 27.44 -8.93 -19.52
N PRO A 8 26.23 -8.35 -19.50
CA PRO A 8 25.07 -8.95 -20.15
C PRO A 8 25.33 -9.04 -21.66
N THR A 9 25.26 -10.28 -22.16
CA THR A 9 25.38 -10.63 -23.56
C THR A 9 24.32 -9.91 -24.38
N LYS A 10 24.81 -9.18 -25.36
CA LYS A 10 24.11 -8.24 -26.25
C LYS A 10 22.79 -8.85 -26.77
N ASN A 11 21.66 -8.36 -26.28
CA ASN A 11 20.28 -8.52 -26.81
C ASN A 11 19.39 -9.70 -26.34
N GLU A 12 19.68 -10.41 -25.24
CA GLU A 12 18.80 -11.51 -24.77
C GLU A 12 17.36 -11.08 -24.45
N TRP A 13 17.17 -9.83 -24.01
CA TRP A 13 15.85 -9.24 -23.80
C TRP A 13 15.02 -9.15 -25.09
N ARG A 14 15.61 -9.25 -26.28
CA ARG A 14 14.89 -9.30 -27.58
C ARG A 14 14.40 -10.70 -27.95
N ASN A 15 14.61 -11.71 -27.12
CA ASN A 15 14.06 -13.04 -27.36
C ASN A 15 12.75 -13.22 -26.58
N LYS A 16 11.66 -13.50 -27.32
CA LYS A 16 10.34 -13.77 -26.75
C LYS A 16 10.34 -14.97 -25.81
N GLU A 17 11.03 -16.04 -26.18
CA GLU A 17 11.06 -17.30 -25.40
C GLU A 17 11.80 -17.12 -24.09
N PHE A 18 12.93 -16.42 -24.13
CA PHE A 18 13.71 -16.09 -22.94
C PHE A 18 12.91 -15.24 -21.95
N LEU A 19 12.28 -14.16 -22.44
CA LEU A 19 11.44 -13.31 -21.62
C LEU A 19 10.23 -14.07 -21.06
N HIS A 20 9.60 -14.94 -21.85
CA HIS A 20 8.49 -15.78 -21.39
C HIS A 20 8.93 -16.76 -20.30
N GLN A 21 10.04 -17.47 -20.49
CA GLN A 21 10.59 -18.39 -19.50
C GLN A 21 10.92 -17.66 -18.20
N LYS A 22 11.67 -16.56 -18.26
CA LYS A 22 12.07 -15.79 -17.07
C LYS A 22 10.88 -15.15 -16.34
N TYR A 23 9.92 -14.59 -17.08
CA TYR A 23 8.83 -13.83 -16.50
C TYR A 23 7.62 -14.68 -16.08
N VAL A 24 7.25 -15.67 -16.91
CA VAL A 24 6.07 -16.52 -16.71
C VAL A 24 6.41 -17.76 -15.91
N VAL A 25 7.48 -18.48 -16.29
CA VAL A 25 7.87 -19.74 -15.64
C VAL A 25 8.62 -19.48 -14.34
N GLU A 26 9.72 -18.71 -14.40
CA GLU A 26 10.54 -18.38 -13.21
C GLU A 26 9.93 -17.26 -12.35
N ARG A 27 8.82 -16.66 -12.80
CA ARG A 27 8.07 -15.61 -12.11
C ARG A 27 8.86 -14.35 -11.72
N ARG A 28 10.02 -14.11 -12.32
CA ARG A 28 10.88 -12.93 -12.07
C ARG A 28 10.16 -11.63 -12.35
N SER A 29 10.52 -10.58 -11.62
CA SER A 29 9.98 -9.23 -11.84
C SER A 29 10.73 -8.51 -12.97
N LEU A 30 10.05 -7.56 -13.63
CA LEU A 30 10.68 -6.74 -14.68
C LEU A 30 11.89 -5.93 -14.17
N ASN A 31 11.92 -5.59 -12.88
CA ASN A 31 13.04 -4.87 -12.28
C ASN A 31 14.25 -5.78 -12.05
N GLU A 32 14.04 -7.02 -11.61
CA GLU A 32 15.13 -7.98 -11.45
C GLU A 32 15.75 -8.31 -12.82
N LEU A 33 14.90 -8.54 -13.84
CA LEU A 33 15.37 -8.76 -15.21
C LEU A 33 16.10 -7.54 -15.77
N ALA A 34 15.68 -6.33 -15.41
CA ALA A 34 16.37 -5.11 -15.81
C ALA A 34 17.79 -5.02 -15.24
N VAL A 35 17.97 -5.38 -13.97
CA VAL A 35 19.28 -5.40 -13.31
C VAL A 35 20.16 -6.52 -13.87
N GLU A 36 19.61 -7.72 -14.02
CA GLU A 36 20.31 -8.90 -14.56
C GLU A 36 20.80 -8.67 -15.99
N LEU A 37 19.95 -8.08 -16.84
CA LEU A 37 20.25 -7.84 -18.25
C LEU A 37 20.92 -6.47 -18.51
N GLY A 38 21.12 -5.67 -17.46
CA GLY A 38 21.73 -4.33 -17.56
C GLY A 38 20.97 -3.34 -18.46
N VAL A 39 19.65 -3.51 -18.59
CA VAL A 39 18.80 -2.64 -19.42
C VAL A 39 17.76 -1.92 -18.58
N ALA A 40 17.29 -0.77 -19.05
CA ALA A 40 16.19 -0.08 -18.40
C ALA A 40 14.93 -0.97 -18.38
N ARG A 41 14.22 -1.00 -17.24
CA ARG A 41 12.93 -1.71 -17.10
C ARG A 41 11.93 -1.35 -18.21
N GLN A 42 11.92 -0.08 -18.64
CA GLN A 42 11.04 0.37 -19.73
C GLN A 42 11.35 -0.33 -21.06
N THR A 43 12.61 -0.65 -21.33
CA THR A 43 13.03 -1.40 -22.53
C THR A 43 12.43 -2.80 -22.54
N ILE A 44 12.52 -3.52 -21.41
CA ILE A 44 11.91 -4.86 -21.26
C ILE A 44 10.38 -4.76 -21.35
N SER A 45 9.78 -3.73 -20.74
CA SER A 45 8.32 -3.52 -20.81
C SER A 45 7.83 -3.27 -22.24
N LYS A 46 8.57 -2.48 -23.03
CA LYS A 46 8.28 -2.25 -24.44
C LYS A 46 8.37 -3.55 -25.23
N GLN A 47 9.42 -4.33 -25.00
CA GLN A 47 9.65 -5.58 -25.71
C GLN A 47 8.59 -6.65 -25.38
N MET A 48 8.17 -6.75 -24.11
CA MET A 48 7.05 -7.61 -23.70
C MET A 48 5.76 -7.24 -24.42
N LYS A 49 5.47 -5.94 -24.57
CA LYS A 49 4.32 -5.44 -25.31
C LYS A 49 4.39 -5.80 -26.80
N GLU A 50 5.56 -5.65 -27.42
CA GLU A 50 5.79 -6.05 -28.82
C GLU A 50 5.57 -7.56 -29.04
N PHE A 51 5.92 -8.40 -28.06
CA PHE A 51 5.72 -9.84 -28.13
C PHE A 51 4.32 -10.33 -27.73
N GLY A 52 3.44 -9.41 -27.32
CA GLY A 52 2.10 -9.74 -26.84
C GLY A 52 2.09 -10.48 -25.52
N ILE A 53 3.16 -10.38 -24.72
CA ILE A 53 3.21 -10.96 -23.38
C ILE A 53 2.51 -9.98 -22.46
N GLU A 54 1.33 -10.38 -21.95
CA GLU A 54 0.61 -9.59 -20.97
C GLU A 54 1.46 -9.42 -19.72
N THR A 55 1.98 -8.20 -19.53
CA THR A 55 2.66 -7.86 -18.28
C THR A 55 1.63 -7.85 -17.17
N ARG A 56 1.95 -8.48 -16.03
CA ARG A 56 1.18 -8.37 -14.78
C ARG A 56 0.80 -6.91 -14.60
N ILE A 57 -0.50 -6.64 -14.57
CA ILE A 57 -1.05 -5.29 -14.59
C ILE A 57 -0.33 -4.46 -13.54
N SER A 58 0.54 -3.56 -13.98
CA SER A 58 1.33 -2.71 -13.09
C SER A 58 0.38 -1.73 -12.45
N GLY A 59 -0.07 -2.05 -11.24
CA GLY A 59 -1.05 -1.25 -10.55
C GLY A 59 -2.38 -1.19 -11.27
N ALA A 60 -2.97 -2.34 -11.65
CA ALA A 60 -4.43 -2.48 -11.54
C ALA A 60 -4.71 -1.90 -10.17
N VAL A 61 -5.32 -0.71 -10.15
CA VAL A 61 -5.49 0.18 -9.00
C VAL A 61 -5.40 -0.72 -7.82
N GLN A 62 -4.22 -0.79 -7.18
CA GLN A 62 -4.18 -1.36 -5.86
C GLN A 62 -5.24 -0.48 -5.26
N ASN A 63 -6.39 -1.08 -4.94
CA ASN A 63 -7.35 -0.47 -4.10
C ASN A 63 -6.56 -0.42 -2.80
N ARG A 64 -5.57 0.50 -2.75
CA ARG A 64 -4.82 0.98 -1.61
C ARG A 64 -6.00 1.55 -0.92
N LYS A 65 -6.72 0.70 -0.16
CA LYS A 65 -8.05 0.98 0.33
C LYS A 65 -7.88 2.37 0.88
N ARG A 66 -8.38 3.38 0.15
CA ARG A 66 -8.42 4.75 0.64
C ARG A 66 -9.58 4.63 1.61
N GLY A 67 -9.30 4.05 2.78
CA GLY A 67 -10.26 3.17 3.45
C GLY A 67 -9.62 2.03 4.25
N LEU A 68 -8.37 2.18 4.71
CA LEU A 68 -7.98 1.41 5.89
C LEU A 68 -8.72 2.08 7.06
N ALA A 69 -9.66 1.34 7.66
CA ALA A 69 -10.41 1.79 8.82
C ALA A 69 -9.46 2.35 9.90
N TYR A 70 -9.93 3.34 10.63
CA TYR A 70 -9.19 3.86 11.79
C TYR A 70 -8.93 2.68 12.75
N GLY A 71 -7.72 2.54 13.28
CA GLY A 71 -7.32 1.42 14.14
C GLY A 71 -6.49 0.33 13.44
N LYS A 72 -6.44 0.32 12.10
CA LYS A 72 -5.69 -0.67 11.31
C LYS A 72 -4.48 0.00 10.64
N LYS A 73 -3.31 -0.65 10.68
CA LYS A 73 -2.08 -0.25 9.97
C LYS A 73 -1.54 -1.46 9.22
N VAL A 74 -1.22 -1.30 7.94
CA VAL A 74 -0.55 -2.38 7.20
C VAL A 74 0.94 -2.34 7.54
N LYS A 75 1.47 -3.44 8.06
CA LYS A 75 2.91 -3.67 8.28
C LYS A 75 3.24 -5.03 7.66
N ASP A 76 4.30 -5.09 6.85
CA ASP A 76 4.79 -6.34 6.25
C ASP A 76 3.73 -7.17 5.52
N ARG A 77 2.84 -6.50 4.77
CA ARG A 77 1.68 -7.06 4.05
C ARG A 77 0.55 -7.62 4.93
N GLU A 78 0.68 -7.57 6.24
CA GLU A 78 -0.35 -7.95 7.21
C GLU A 78 -1.05 -6.73 7.82
N ILE A 79 -2.29 -6.91 8.28
CA ILE A 79 -3.08 -5.87 8.95
C ILE A 79 -2.79 -5.96 10.45
N VAL A 80 -2.01 -5.01 10.95
CA VAL A 80 -1.66 -4.91 12.38
C VAL A 80 -2.55 -3.86 13.06
N VAL A 81 -2.99 -4.17 14.27
CA VAL A 81 -3.74 -3.26 15.12
C VAL A 81 -2.81 -2.16 15.66
N HIS A 82 -3.21 -0.90 15.51
CA HIS A 82 -2.42 0.21 16.04
C HIS A 82 -2.90 0.58 17.44
N LYS A 83 -2.14 0.22 18.49
CA LYS A 83 -2.51 0.42 19.91
C LYS A 83 -3.06 1.82 20.21
N ARG A 84 -2.33 2.88 19.80
CA ARG A 84 -2.77 4.27 20.01
C ARG A 84 -4.05 4.64 19.26
N GLU A 85 -4.31 4.04 18.09
CA GLU A 85 -5.59 4.29 17.39
C GLU A 85 -6.74 3.52 18.05
N GLN A 86 -6.49 2.37 18.70
CA GLN A 86 -7.48 1.62 19.47
C GLN A 86 -7.93 2.36 20.73
N GLU A 87 -7.00 2.92 21.50
CA GLU A 87 -7.33 3.74 22.69
C GLU A 87 -8.25 4.91 22.32
N ILE A 88 -8.01 5.54 21.17
CA ILE A 88 -8.84 6.63 20.65
C ILE A 88 -10.24 6.12 20.25
N ILE A 89 -10.31 4.95 19.62
CA ILE A 89 -11.58 4.32 19.23
C ILE A 89 -12.42 4.02 20.47
N GLU A 90 -11.80 3.43 21.49
CA GLU A 90 -12.45 3.15 22.77
C GLU A 90 -12.98 4.44 23.41
N LYS A 91 -12.17 5.51 23.41
CA LYS A 91 -12.57 6.82 23.93
C LYS A 91 -13.75 7.43 23.17
N VAL A 92 -13.74 7.33 21.84
CA VAL A 92 -14.83 7.81 20.98
C VAL A 92 -16.12 7.04 21.23
N LYS A 93 -16.01 5.72 21.47
CA LYS A 93 -17.16 4.87 21.81
C LYS A 93 -17.73 5.24 23.18
N GLU A 94 -16.88 5.39 24.19
CA GLU A 94 -17.25 5.81 25.54
C GLU A 94 -18.02 7.15 25.51
N LEU A 95 -17.46 8.16 24.84
CA LEU A 95 -18.11 9.47 24.71
C LEU A 95 -19.42 9.41 23.92
N ARG A 96 -19.55 8.47 22.99
CA ARG A 96 -20.79 8.26 22.24
C ARG A 96 -21.87 7.62 23.11
N GLU A 97 -21.51 6.65 23.94
CA GLU A 97 -22.42 6.02 24.90
C GLU A 97 -22.91 7.02 25.96
N GLN A 98 -22.07 7.98 26.34
CA GLN A 98 -22.45 9.12 27.20
C GLN A 98 -23.40 10.13 26.51
N GLY A 99 -23.76 9.92 25.24
CA GLY A 99 -24.74 10.74 24.52
C GLY A 99 -24.17 11.99 23.87
N PHE A 100 -22.84 12.15 23.81
CA PHE A 100 -22.24 13.32 23.17
C PHE A 100 -22.41 13.30 21.65
N SER A 101 -22.63 14.48 21.06
CA SER A 101 -22.71 14.65 19.61
C SER A 101 -21.33 14.48 18.96
N TYR A 102 -21.29 14.11 17.67
CA TYR A 102 -20.02 13.91 16.96
C TYR A 102 -19.08 15.13 17.01
N HIS A 103 -19.65 16.34 16.98
CA HIS A 103 -18.89 17.59 17.06
C HIS A 103 -18.31 17.79 18.46
N LYS A 104 -19.11 17.56 19.51
CA LYS A 104 -18.64 17.66 20.89
C LYS A 104 -17.52 16.67 21.19
N ILE A 105 -17.61 15.46 20.66
CA ILE A 105 -16.55 14.44 20.75
C ILE A 105 -15.27 14.95 20.06
N ALA A 106 -15.38 15.52 18.86
CA ALA A 106 -14.24 16.08 18.15
C ALA A 106 -13.57 17.23 18.92
N ASP A 107 -14.37 18.11 19.53
CA ASP A 107 -13.87 19.20 20.37
C ASP A 107 -13.11 18.67 21.59
N VAL A 108 -13.66 17.67 22.28
CA VAL A 108 -13.00 17.01 23.43
C VAL A 108 -11.65 16.42 23.01
N LEU A 109 -11.59 15.70 21.89
CA LEU A 109 -10.33 15.12 21.38
C LEU A 109 -9.30 16.18 21.01
N ASN A 110 -9.74 17.30 20.43
CA ASN A 110 -8.88 18.44 20.12
C ASN A 110 -8.35 19.12 21.38
N VAL A 111 -9.20 19.33 22.40
CA VAL A 111 -8.81 19.91 23.70
C VAL A 111 -7.82 19.02 24.45
N MET A 112 -7.99 17.69 24.37
CA MET A 112 -7.05 16.73 24.93
C MET A 112 -5.71 16.66 24.18
N GLY A 113 -5.53 17.43 23.10
CA GLY A 113 -4.29 17.45 22.31
C GLY A 113 -4.04 16.18 21.49
N ILE A 114 -5.09 15.39 21.23
CA ILE A 114 -4.96 14.13 20.49
C ILE A 114 -4.95 14.44 18.99
N SER A 115 -3.81 14.26 18.33
CA SER A 115 -3.72 14.43 16.87
C SER A 115 -4.30 13.23 16.11
N THR A 116 -4.83 13.49 14.92
CA THR A 116 -5.31 12.45 13.99
C THR A 116 -4.14 11.65 13.37
N LYS A 117 -4.45 10.57 12.64
CA LYS A 117 -3.49 9.67 11.94
C LYS A 117 -2.38 10.37 11.13
N SER A 118 -2.63 11.57 10.60
CA SER A 118 -1.65 12.36 9.81
C SER A 118 -0.82 13.33 10.66
N GLY A 119 -1.13 13.47 11.97
CA GLY A 119 -0.48 14.40 12.90
C GLY A 119 -0.80 15.89 12.67
N LYS A 120 -1.27 16.25 11.48
CA LYS A 120 -1.46 17.65 11.04
C LYS A 120 -2.90 18.15 11.11
N ALA A 121 -3.89 17.25 11.13
CA ALA A 121 -5.30 17.62 11.08
C ALA A 121 -5.97 17.53 12.45
N LYS A 122 -6.79 18.54 12.75
CA LYS A 122 -7.71 18.55 13.90
C LYS A 122 -8.85 17.56 13.70
N TRP A 123 -9.41 17.06 14.79
CA TRP A 123 -10.62 16.26 14.76
C TRP A 123 -11.81 17.09 14.28
N SER A 124 -12.63 16.48 13.42
CA SER A 124 -13.91 17.03 12.98
C SER A 124 -15.02 16.03 13.26
N GLY A 125 -16.27 16.48 13.39
CA GLY A 125 -17.41 15.59 13.58
C GLY A 125 -17.53 14.52 12.49
N LYS A 126 -17.16 14.88 11.24
CA LYS A 126 -17.09 13.93 10.12
C LYS A 126 -16.06 12.83 10.36
N THR A 127 -14.89 13.16 10.88
CA THR A 127 -13.84 12.19 11.22
C THR A 127 -14.32 11.22 12.30
N VAL A 128 -14.96 11.74 13.35
CA VAL A 128 -15.54 10.92 14.43
C VAL A 128 -16.61 9.97 13.88
N HIS A 129 -17.49 10.47 13.02
CA HIS A 129 -18.51 9.65 12.37
C HIS A 129 -17.91 8.53 11.50
N GLN A 130 -16.87 8.83 10.71
CA GLN A 130 -16.16 7.84 9.89
C GLN A 130 -15.51 6.74 10.73
N VAL A 131 -14.92 7.10 11.89
CA VAL A 131 -14.36 6.14 12.84
C VAL A 131 -15.45 5.17 13.32
N LEU A 132 -16.59 5.70 13.77
CA LEU A 132 -17.72 4.89 14.26
C LEU A 132 -18.34 4.01 13.16
N CYS A 133 -18.54 4.53 11.95
CA CYS A 133 -19.02 3.73 10.81
C CYS A 133 -18.07 2.58 10.47
N SER A 134 -16.75 2.83 10.52
CA SER A 134 -15.75 1.80 10.19
C SER A 134 -15.69 0.64 11.18
N ILE A 135 -16.18 0.85 12.41
CA ILE A 135 -16.28 -0.18 13.45
C ILE A 135 -17.53 -1.03 13.24
N LYS A 136 -18.66 -0.41 12.85
CA LYS A 136 -19.94 -1.11 12.66
C LYS A 136 -19.93 -2.11 11.50
N GLU A 137 -19.06 -1.91 10.52
CA GLU A 137 -18.92 -2.76 9.32
C GLU A 137 -17.83 -3.85 9.44
N SER A 138 -17.15 -3.96 10.59
CA SER A 138 -16.19 -5.04 10.88
C SER A 138 -16.81 -6.10 11.79
#